data_AF-G9QLR8-F1
#
_entry.id   AF-G9QLR8-F1
#
_cell.length_a   1.000
_cell.length_b   1.000
_cell.length_c   1.000
_cell.angle_alpha   90.00
_cell.angle_beta   90.00
_cell.angle_gamma   90.00
#
_symmetry.space_group_name_H-M   'P 1'
#
loop_
_entity.id
_entity.type
_entity.pdbx_description
1 polymer ?
#
loop_
_entity_poly.entity_id
_entity_poly.type
_entity_poly.pdbx_seq_one_letter_code
_entity_poly.pdbx_strand_id
1 'polypeptide(L)'
;MKNTYLTGYFPFLTILLFSLSLAIYVEDTIINFLKQIGIYQGMLGIISETELKLAVMIGLIAVFFMVLSALKVVAETINELSLLFFSTDTDGDILKNVRNGSLIFLAGGLVSLCSYASIIGIITIFLLTVLIYFIYFVYKISPSLTTSFKLVGFICFQIVVWGFITSALLYMILKIYNTAMAGLPI
;
A
#
# COMPACT_ATOMS: atom_id res chain seq x y z
N MET A 1 29.31 -1.98 -4.69
CA MET A 1 28.61 -2.91 -5.61
C MET A 1 27.37 -3.42 -4.90
N LYS A 2 26.20 -2.86 -5.21
CA LYS A 2 24.93 -3.23 -4.58
C LYS A 2 24.29 -4.31 -5.46
N ASN A 3 24.07 -5.51 -4.94
CA ASN A 3 23.51 -6.60 -5.72
C ASN A 3 22.09 -6.22 -6.19
N THR A 4 21.96 -5.91 -7.48
CA THR A 4 20.71 -5.48 -8.12
C THR A 4 19.55 -6.45 -7.88
N TYR A 5 19.85 -7.75 -7.76
CA TYR A 5 18.85 -8.78 -7.48
C TYR A 5 18.27 -8.63 -6.07
N LEU A 6 19.10 -8.40 -5.04
CA LEU A 6 18.61 -8.22 -3.67
C LEU A 6 17.70 -6.99 -3.54
N THR A 7 18.09 -5.85 -4.12
CA THR A 7 17.28 -4.63 -4.07
C THR A 7 16.00 -4.70 -4.90
N GLY A 8 15.92 -5.61 -5.86
CA GLY A 8 14.73 -5.84 -6.70
C GLY A 8 13.56 -6.47 -5.93
N TYR A 9 13.84 -7.24 -4.87
CA TYR A 9 12.82 -7.89 -4.05
C TYR A 9 12.31 -7.03 -2.87
N PHE A 10 12.88 -5.85 -2.64
CA PHE A 10 12.47 -4.97 -1.54
C PHE A 10 11.02 -4.50 -1.62
N PRO A 11 10.43 -4.21 -2.79
CA PRO A 11 9.00 -3.90 -2.88
C PRO A 11 8.13 -5.07 -2.42
N PHE A 12 8.49 -6.30 -2.82
CA PHE A 12 7.79 -7.51 -2.38
C PHE A 12 7.85 -7.66 -0.85
N LEU A 13 9.06 -7.52 -0.28
CA LEU A 13 9.25 -7.66 1.17
C LEU A 13 8.53 -6.55 1.95
N THR A 14 8.54 -5.32 1.42
CA THR A 14 7.77 -4.20 2.01
C THR A 14 6.29 -4.51 2.06
N ILE A 15 5.70 -4.96 0.95
CA ILE A 15 4.28 -5.29 0.88
C ILE A 15 3.96 -6.39 1.90
N LEU A 16 4.80 -7.42 1.98
CA LEU A 16 4.64 -8.51 2.93
C LEU A 16 4.66 -8.01 4.39
N LEU A 17 5.56 -7.09 4.75
CA LEU A 17 5.65 -6.52 6.10
C LEU A 17 4.43 -5.67 6.49
N PHE A 18 3.96 -4.82 5.57
CA PHE A 18 2.73 -4.03 5.81
C PHE A 18 1.50 -4.95 5.89
N SER A 19 1.40 -5.95 5.01
CA SER A 19 0.34 -6.95 5.06
C SER A 19 0.33 -7.74 6.35
N LEU A 20 1.51 -8.12 6.86
CA LEU A 20 1.65 -8.80 8.15
C LEU A 20 1.18 -7.89 9.30
N SER A 21 1.60 -6.63 9.31
CA SER A 21 1.19 -5.66 10.35
C SER A 21 -0.34 -5.49 10.38
N LEU A 22 -0.97 -5.36 9.20
CA LEU A 22 -2.42 -5.26 9.07
C LEU A 22 -3.14 -6.55 9.42
N ALA A 23 -2.61 -7.70 9.01
CA ALA A 23 -3.18 -9.00 9.31
C ALA A 23 -3.23 -9.26 10.81
N ILE A 24 -2.13 -8.99 11.53
CA ILE A 24 -2.08 -9.13 12.99
C ILE A 24 -3.15 -8.25 13.66
N TYR A 25 -3.31 -7.00 13.22
CA TYR A 25 -4.32 -6.10 13.79
C TYR A 25 -5.76 -6.58 13.52
N VAL A 26 -6.05 -7.00 12.28
CA VAL A 26 -7.41 -7.36 11.86
C VAL A 26 -7.83 -8.76 12.31
N GLU A 27 -6.87 -9.67 12.52
CA GLU A 27 -7.10 -11.04 12.98
C GLU A 27 -7.95 -11.06 14.25
N ASP A 28 -7.59 -10.28 15.27
CA ASP A 28 -8.34 -10.22 16.53
C ASP A 28 -9.81 -9.83 16.31
N THR A 29 -10.06 -8.89 15.40
CA THR A 29 -11.42 -8.45 15.06
C THR A 29 -12.19 -9.58 14.37
N ILE A 30 -11.57 -10.30 13.43
CA ILE A 30 -12.20 -11.42 12.72
C ILE A 30 -12.48 -12.58 13.68
N ILE A 31 -11.52 -12.95 14.53
CA ILE A 31 -11.71 -14.03 15.51
C ILE A 31 -12.85 -13.70 16.47
N ASN A 32 -12.96 -12.45 16.94
CA ASN A 32 -14.06 -12.03 17.79
C ASN A 32 -15.40 -12.06 17.05
N PHE A 33 -15.43 -11.66 15.78
CA PHE A 33 -16.62 -11.79 14.94
C PHE A 33 -17.04 -13.27 14.78
N LEU A 34 -16.10 -14.17 14.48
CA LEU A 34 -16.36 -15.61 14.37
C LEU A 34 -16.89 -16.21 15.67
N LYS A 35 -16.45 -15.70 16.83
CA LYS A 35 -16.98 -16.08 18.15
C LYS A 35 -18.43 -15.64 18.33
N GLN A 36 -18.75 -14.40 17.97
CA GLN A 36 -20.11 -13.84 18.10
C GLN A 36 -21.14 -14.62 17.29
N ILE A 37 -20.77 -15.07 16.09
CA ILE A 37 -21.67 -15.85 15.21
C ILE A 37 -21.61 -17.37 15.46
N GLY A 38 -20.88 -17.83 16.48
CA GLY A 38 -20.79 -19.24 16.89
C GLY A 38 -19.92 -20.14 16.01
N ILE A 39 -19.40 -19.65 14.87
CA ILE A 39 -18.56 -20.42 13.95
C ILE A 39 -17.24 -20.83 14.61
N TYR A 40 -16.66 -19.97 15.45
CA TYR A 40 -15.40 -20.25 16.12
C TYR A 40 -15.42 -21.56 16.92
N GLN A 41 -16.50 -21.82 17.68
CA GLN A 41 -16.60 -23.07 18.45
C GLN A 41 -16.78 -24.29 17.55
N GLY A 42 -17.53 -24.16 16.45
CA GLY A 42 -17.67 -25.22 15.46
C GLY A 42 -16.33 -25.62 14.83
N MET A 43 -15.47 -24.64 14.55
CA MET A 43 -14.13 -24.89 14.00
C MET A 43 -13.19 -25.53 15.01
N LEU A 44 -13.26 -25.15 16.30
CA LEU A 44 -12.45 -25.76 17.36
C LEU A 44 -12.74 -27.26 17.60
N GLY A 45 -13.89 -27.76 17.12
CA GLY A 45 -14.18 -29.19 17.11
C GLY A 45 -13.36 -29.99 16.09
N ILE A 46 -12.69 -29.33 15.15
CA ILE A 46 -11.95 -29.93 14.03
C ILE A 46 -10.46 -29.57 14.08
N ILE A 47 -10.14 -28.32 14.40
CA ILE A 47 -8.77 -27.78 14.42
C ILE A 47 -8.46 -27.10 15.75
N SER A 48 -7.18 -26.97 16.09
CA SER A 48 -6.77 -26.26 17.30
C SER A 48 -6.94 -24.74 17.18
N GLU A 49 -6.97 -24.04 18.32
CA GLU A 49 -7.05 -22.58 18.37
C GLU A 49 -5.89 -21.91 17.63
N THR A 50 -4.67 -22.44 17.81
CA THR A 50 -3.48 -21.92 17.15
C THR A 50 -3.55 -22.09 15.63
N GLU A 51 -4.01 -23.24 15.15
CA GLU A 51 -4.17 -23.50 13.71
C GLU A 51 -5.23 -22.58 13.10
N LEU A 52 -6.35 -22.35 13.79
CA LEU A 52 -7.39 -21.44 13.32
C LEU A 52 -6.87 -20.00 13.21
N LYS A 53 -6.19 -19.51 14.24
CA LYS A 53 -5.56 -18.18 14.25
C LYS A 53 -4.56 -18.01 13.11
N LEU A 54 -3.63 -18.97 12.97
CA LEU A 54 -2.66 -18.98 11.88
C LEU A 54 -3.33 -19.01 10.50
N ALA A 55 -4.37 -19.80 10.32
CA ALA A 55 -5.10 -19.88 9.04
C ALA A 55 -5.76 -18.54 8.68
N VAL A 56 -6.41 -17.89 9.66
CA VAL A 56 -7.01 -16.55 9.48
C VAL A 56 -5.93 -15.51 9.17
N MET A 57 -4.82 -15.52 9.91
CA MET A 57 -3.70 -14.61 9.71
C MET A 57 -3.10 -14.76 8.29
N ILE A 58 -2.82 -15.98 7.85
CA ILE A 58 -2.28 -16.24 6.49
C ILE A 58 -3.27 -15.78 5.42
N GLY A 59 -4.56 -16.05 5.60
CA GLY A 59 -5.61 -15.58 4.70
C GLY A 59 -5.64 -14.06 4.61
N LEU A 60 -5.55 -13.37 5.75
CA LEU A 60 -5.49 -11.91 5.81
C LEU A 60 -4.23 -11.34 5.16
N ILE A 61 -3.06 -11.95 5.39
CA ILE A 61 -1.81 -11.56 4.74
C ILE A 61 -1.99 -11.62 3.22
N ALA A 62 -2.56 -12.70 2.70
CA ALA A 62 -2.80 -12.86 1.26
C ALA A 62 -3.72 -11.76 0.70
N VAL A 63 -4.84 -11.47 1.38
CA VAL A 63 -5.79 -10.42 0.98
C VAL A 63 -5.10 -9.04 0.97
N PHE A 64 -4.44 -8.65 2.06
CA PHE A 64 -3.75 -7.36 2.13
C PHE A 64 -2.60 -7.27 1.13
N PHE A 65 -1.88 -8.36 0.92
CA PHE A 65 -0.80 -8.43 -0.06
C PHE A 65 -1.33 -8.16 -1.47
N MET A 66 -2.47 -8.75 -1.84
CA MET A 66 -3.09 -8.50 -3.15
C MET A 66 -3.51 -7.04 -3.31
N VAL A 67 -4.16 -6.46 -2.30
CA VAL A 67 -4.61 -5.05 -2.33
C VAL A 67 -3.43 -4.09 -2.46
N LEU A 68 -2.39 -4.26 -1.64
CA LEU A 68 -1.20 -3.42 -1.69
C LEU A 68 -0.39 -3.62 -2.97
N SER A 69 -0.34 -4.85 -3.50
CA SER A 69 0.29 -5.13 -4.80
C SER A 69 -0.46 -4.46 -5.94
N ALA A 70 -1.79 -4.46 -5.94
CA ALA A 70 -2.58 -3.74 -6.92
C ALA A 70 -2.33 -2.23 -6.85
N LEU A 71 -2.29 -1.66 -5.64
CA LEU A 71 -1.95 -0.24 -5.45
C LEU A 71 -0.55 0.09 -5.97
N LYS A 72 0.43 -0.79 -5.74
CA LYS A 72 1.79 -0.65 -6.27
C LYS A 72 1.81 -0.62 -7.80
N VAL A 73 1.10 -1.52 -8.46
CA VAL A 73 1.03 -1.55 -9.94
C VAL A 73 0.41 -0.26 -10.48
N VAL A 74 -0.69 0.21 -9.88
CA VAL A 74 -1.30 1.50 -10.26
C VAL A 74 -0.30 2.65 -10.09
N ALA A 75 0.42 2.68 -8.97
CA ALA A 75 1.41 3.72 -8.70
C ALA A 75 2.58 3.69 -9.69
N GLU A 76 3.10 2.51 -10.04
CA GLU A 76 4.13 2.36 -11.06
C GLU A 76 3.65 2.86 -12.42
N THR A 77 2.44 2.47 -12.85
CA THR A 77 1.87 2.92 -14.12
C THR A 77 1.69 4.45 -14.18
N ILE A 78 1.20 5.07 -13.11
CA ILE A 78 1.05 6.53 -13.03
C ILE A 78 2.43 7.21 -13.10
N ASN A 79 3.42 6.68 -12.38
CA ASN A 79 4.79 7.18 -12.40
C ASN A 79 5.41 7.06 -13.79
N GLU A 80 5.29 5.91 -14.45
CA GLU A 80 5.79 5.69 -15.81
C GLU A 80 5.10 6.59 -16.84
N LEU A 81 3.77 6.76 -16.76
CA LEU A 81 3.03 7.70 -17.60
C LEU A 81 3.50 9.14 -17.40
N SER A 82 3.69 9.56 -16.16
CA SER A 82 4.20 10.91 -15.86
C SER A 82 5.62 11.12 -16.40
N LEU A 83 6.49 10.11 -16.31
CA LEU A 83 7.81 10.17 -16.93
C LEU A 83 7.73 10.19 -18.46
N LEU A 84 6.83 9.42 -19.08
CA LEU A 84 6.63 9.42 -20.53
C LEU A 84 6.24 10.80 -21.07
N PHE A 85 5.36 11.52 -20.35
CA PHE A 85 4.90 12.85 -20.79
C PHE A 85 5.91 13.97 -20.52
N PHE A 86 6.71 13.87 -19.45
CA PHE A 86 7.50 15.00 -18.96
C PHE A 86 9.02 14.77 -18.99
N SER A 87 9.51 13.54 -19.08
CA SER A 87 10.96 13.23 -19.12
C SER A 87 11.54 13.40 -20.53
N THR A 88 12.81 13.77 -20.61
CA THR A 88 13.62 13.69 -21.85
C THR A 88 14.41 12.38 -21.96
N ASP A 89 14.36 11.55 -20.93
CA ASP A 89 15.12 10.32 -20.83
C ASP A 89 14.44 9.20 -21.63
N THR A 90 15.10 8.75 -22.70
CA THR A 90 14.62 7.69 -23.60
C THR A 90 15.08 6.30 -23.17
N ASP A 91 16.12 6.21 -22.35
CA ASP A 91 16.82 4.95 -22.05
C ASP A 91 16.41 4.32 -20.69
N GLY A 92 15.52 5.00 -19.95
CA GLY A 92 14.93 4.51 -18.70
C GLY A 92 15.91 4.48 -17.52
N ASP A 93 17.02 5.23 -17.60
CA ASP A 93 18.05 5.23 -16.56
C ASP A 93 17.58 5.92 -15.27
N ILE A 94 16.66 6.87 -15.36
CA ILE A 94 15.95 7.43 -14.20
C ILE A 94 15.24 6.32 -13.39
N LEU A 95 14.56 5.38 -14.04
CA LEU A 95 13.81 4.30 -13.38
C LEU A 95 14.76 3.36 -12.61
N LYS A 96 15.91 3.02 -13.21
CA LYS A 96 16.95 2.21 -12.57
C LYS A 96 17.56 2.92 -11.37
N ASN A 97 17.72 4.23 -11.44
CA ASN A 97 18.38 5.02 -10.39
C ASN A 97 17.45 5.29 -9.19
N VAL A 98 16.14 5.42 -9.45
CA VAL A 98 15.09 5.53 -8.43
C VAL A 98 14.89 4.23 -7.66
N ARG A 99 15.20 3.06 -8.25
CA ARG A 99 15.03 1.74 -7.62
C ARG A 99 15.72 1.59 -6.25
N ASN A 100 16.72 2.41 -5.95
CA ASN A 100 17.33 2.48 -4.61
C ASN A 100 16.41 3.06 -3.51
N GLY A 101 15.33 3.76 -3.89
CA GLY A 101 14.32 4.30 -2.96
C GLY A 101 13.44 3.22 -2.32
N SER A 102 13.51 1.98 -2.80
CA SER A 102 12.81 0.83 -2.19
C SER A 102 13.24 0.55 -0.74
N LEU A 103 14.41 1.04 -0.32
CA LEU A 103 14.86 0.99 1.07
C LEU A 103 13.99 1.82 2.02
N ILE A 104 13.44 2.95 1.56
CA ILE A 104 12.55 3.80 2.35
C ILE A 104 11.29 3.01 2.70
N PHE A 105 10.73 2.34 1.69
CA PHE A 105 9.59 1.45 1.80
C PHE A 105 9.86 0.28 2.74
N LEU A 106 11.02 -0.36 2.62
CA LEU A 106 11.44 -1.46 3.49
C LEU A 106 11.51 -1.03 4.96
N ALA A 107 12.13 0.12 5.23
CA ALA A 107 12.23 0.67 6.58
C ALA A 107 10.86 1.00 7.16
N GLY A 108 9.97 1.60 6.35
CA GLY A 108 8.58 1.86 6.73
C GLY A 108 7.82 0.60 7.12
N GLY A 109 7.98 -0.49 6.34
CA GLY A 109 7.36 -1.78 6.64
C GLY A 109 7.89 -2.44 7.92
N LEU A 110 9.17 -2.26 8.24
CA LEU A 110 9.72 -2.73 9.52
C LEU A 110 9.15 -1.93 10.69
N VAL A 111 9.07 -0.61 10.55
CA VAL A 111 8.52 0.29 11.59
C VAL A 111 7.02 0.05 11.79
N SER A 112 6.28 -0.35 10.75
CA SER A 112 4.85 -0.64 10.89
C SER A 112 4.57 -1.83 11.81
N LEU A 113 5.48 -2.81 11.90
CA LEU A 113 5.34 -3.93 12.83
C LEU A 113 5.34 -3.47 14.29
N CYS A 114 6.07 -2.40 14.63
CA CYS A 114 6.04 -1.83 15.98
C CYS A 114 4.69 -1.19 16.34
N SER A 115 3.84 -0.92 15.35
CA SER A 115 2.51 -0.32 15.53
C SER A 115 1.37 -1.33 15.33
N TYR A 116 1.64 -2.64 15.46
CA TYR A 116 0.62 -3.68 15.25
C TYR A 116 -0.64 -3.51 16.12
N ALA A 117 -0.54 -2.84 17.26
CA ALA A 117 -1.66 -2.59 18.17
C ALA A 117 -2.58 -1.43 17.75
N SER A 118 -2.24 -0.65 16.71
CA SER A 118 -3.02 0.51 16.28
C SER A 118 -3.10 0.62 14.76
N ILE A 119 -4.30 0.45 14.22
CA ILE A 119 -4.56 0.66 12.78
C ILE A 119 -4.21 2.08 12.32
N ILE A 120 -4.49 3.08 13.17
CA ILE A 120 -4.15 4.47 12.90
C ILE A 120 -2.63 4.62 12.80
N GLY A 121 -1.88 3.96 13.69
CA GLY A 121 -0.42 3.92 13.64
C GLY A 121 0.11 3.31 12.33
N ILE A 122 -0.40 2.14 11.94
CA ILE A 122 0.01 1.46 10.70
C ILE A 122 -0.28 2.33 9.47
N ILE A 123 -1.49 2.89 9.37
CA ILE A 123 -1.88 3.77 8.24
C ILE A 123 -1.01 5.03 8.21
N THR A 124 -0.75 5.64 9.37
CA THR A 124 0.11 6.84 9.45
C THR A 124 1.53 6.55 8.99
N ILE A 125 2.11 5.42 9.42
CA ILE A 125 3.45 4.99 8.99
C ILE A 125 3.48 4.74 7.48
N PHE A 126 2.45 4.08 6.93
CA PHE A 126 2.34 3.85 5.50
C PHE A 126 2.30 5.17 4.72
N LEU A 127 1.44 6.12 5.12
CA LEU A 127 1.32 7.43 4.47
C LEU A 127 2.60 8.26 4.58
N LEU A 128 3.25 8.28 5.74
CA LEU A 128 4.54 8.95 5.92
C LEU A 128 5.63 8.34 5.04
N THR A 129 5.65 7.01 4.92
CA THR A 129 6.60 6.30 4.05
C THR A 129 6.39 6.68 2.58
N VAL A 130 5.14 6.73 2.12
CA VAL A 130 4.79 7.17 0.76
C VAL A 130 5.21 8.62 0.53
N LEU A 131 4.96 9.51 1.50
CA LEU A 131 5.34 10.92 1.41
C LEU A 131 6.86 11.12 1.36
N ILE A 132 7.61 10.45 2.23
CA ILE A 132 9.08 10.50 2.24
C ILE A 132 9.63 9.95 0.92
N TYR A 133 9.08 8.84 0.42
CA TYR A 133 9.47 8.29 -0.87
C TYR A 133 9.16 9.27 -2.02
N PHE A 134 7.99 9.92 -2.02
CA PHE A 134 7.62 10.89 -3.03
C PHE A 134 8.58 12.09 -3.05
N ILE A 135 8.95 12.64 -1.89
CA ILE A 135 9.95 13.71 -1.78
C ILE A 135 11.30 13.26 -2.34
N TYR A 136 11.77 12.08 -1.94
CA TYR A 136 13.02 11.49 -2.45
C TYR A 136 12.98 11.31 -3.97
N PHE A 137 11.86 10.84 -4.50
CA PHE A 137 11.65 10.60 -5.93
C PHE A 137 11.70 11.90 -6.73
N VAL A 138 10.96 12.93 -6.30
CA VAL A 138 10.97 14.26 -6.94
C VAL A 138 12.37 14.86 -6.91
N TYR A 139 13.06 14.81 -5.77
CA TYR A 139 14.43 15.32 -5.65
C TYR A 139 15.39 14.63 -6.61
N LYS A 140 15.23 13.31 -6.79
CA LYS A 140 16.11 12.52 -7.65
C LYS A 140 15.85 12.70 -9.14
N ILE A 141 14.62 13.06 -9.53
CA ILE A 141 14.22 13.33 -10.92
C ILE A 141 14.47 14.79 -11.30
N SER A 142 14.54 15.71 -10.35
CA SER A 142 14.77 17.13 -10.63
C SER A 142 15.96 17.45 -11.56
N PRO A 143 17.12 16.76 -11.48
CA PRO A 143 18.25 17.05 -12.37
C PRO A 143 18.03 16.64 -13.84
N SER A 144 17.21 15.62 -14.08
CA SER A 144 16.91 15.12 -15.43
C SER A 144 15.76 15.87 -16.11
N LEU A 145 15.00 16.67 -15.36
CA LEU A 145 13.98 17.57 -15.89
C LEU A 145 14.58 18.98 -16.06
N THR A 146 15.33 19.16 -17.16
CA THR A 146 16.18 20.34 -17.43
C THR A 146 15.40 21.67 -17.60
N THR A 147 14.07 21.63 -17.65
CA THR A 147 13.21 22.81 -17.77
C THR A 147 12.20 22.83 -16.63
N SER A 148 12.13 23.93 -15.87
CA SER A 148 11.23 24.08 -14.71
C SER A 148 9.76 23.76 -15.02
N PHE A 149 9.31 23.98 -16.26
CA PHE A 149 7.96 23.64 -16.72
C PHE A 149 7.65 22.12 -16.70
N LYS A 150 8.63 21.28 -17.03
CA LYS A 150 8.47 19.81 -17.05
C LYS A 150 8.34 19.23 -15.64
N LEU A 151 9.09 19.77 -14.68
CA LEU A 151 8.98 19.40 -13.26
C LEU A 151 7.63 19.81 -12.66
N VAL A 152 7.17 21.02 -12.96
CA VAL A 152 5.83 21.48 -12.52
C VAL A 152 4.74 20.61 -13.14
N GLY A 153 4.81 20.34 -14.45
CA GLY A 153 3.87 19.46 -15.14
C GLY A 153 3.81 18.05 -14.54
N PHE A 154 4.97 17.48 -14.23
CA PHE A 154 5.09 16.18 -13.57
C PHE A 154 4.39 16.14 -12.20
N ILE A 155 4.66 17.12 -11.34
CA ILE A 155 4.06 17.19 -10.00
C ILE A 155 2.55 17.42 -10.11
N CYS A 156 2.11 18.34 -10.97
CA CYS A 156 0.69 18.60 -11.19
C CYS A 156 -0.05 17.36 -11.71
N PHE A 157 0.54 16.61 -12.64
CA PHE A 157 -0.04 15.36 -13.14
C PHE A 157 -0.24 14.34 -12.02
N GLN A 158 0.76 14.14 -11.17
CA GLN A 158 0.67 13.24 -10.02
C GLN A 158 -0.46 13.64 -9.07
N ILE A 159 -0.54 14.92 -8.70
CA ILE A 159 -1.57 15.43 -7.79
C ILE A 159 -2.97 15.26 -8.40
N VAL A 160 -3.15 15.60 -9.67
CA VAL A 160 -4.46 15.53 -10.34
C VAL A 160 -4.92 14.07 -10.48
N VAL A 161 -4.05 13.17 -10.92
CA VAL A 161 -4.41 11.75 -11.11
C VAL A 161 -4.72 11.08 -9.78
N TRP A 162 -3.87 11.26 -8.77
CA TRP A 162 -4.14 10.70 -7.43
C TRP A 162 -5.36 11.35 -6.77
N GLY A 163 -5.56 12.66 -6.95
CA GLY A 163 -6.75 13.36 -6.49
C GLY A 163 -8.03 12.82 -7.14
N PHE A 164 -8.01 12.55 -8.44
CA PHE A 164 -9.13 11.93 -9.15
C PHE A 164 -9.43 10.52 -8.65
N ILE A 165 -8.42 9.65 -8.54
CA ILE A 165 -8.60 8.27 -8.08
C ILE A 165 -9.14 8.23 -6.64
N THR A 166 -8.55 9.03 -5.75
CA THR A 166 -8.96 9.07 -4.33
C THR A 166 -10.35 9.64 -4.15
N SER A 167 -10.70 10.74 -4.84
CA SER A 167 -12.06 11.31 -4.81
C SER A 167 -13.10 10.36 -5.38
N ALA A 168 -12.80 9.65 -6.48
CA ALA A 168 -13.68 8.64 -7.04
C ALA A 168 -13.94 7.49 -6.07
N LEU A 169 -12.90 6.99 -5.39
CA LEU A 169 -13.03 5.94 -4.37
C LEU A 169 -13.85 6.42 -3.16
N LEU A 170 -13.58 7.63 -2.65
CA LEU A 170 -14.34 8.21 -1.54
C LEU A 170 -15.81 8.38 -1.89
N TYR A 171 -16.11 8.88 -3.09
CA TYR A 171 -17.48 9.01 -3.58
C TYR A 171 -18.19 7.65 -3.64
N MET A 172 -17.51 6.61 -4.14
CA MET A 172 -18.07 5.25 -4.19
C MET A 172 -18.37 4.71 -2.79
N ILE A 173 -17.47 4.89 -1.82
CA ILE A 173 -17.66 4.46 -0.43
C ILE A 173 -18.86 5.17 0.19
N LEU A 174 -18.95 6.50 0.04
CA LEU A 174 -20.07 7.30 0.55
C LEU A 174 -21.39 6.88 -0.09
N LYS A 175 -21.40 6.60 -1.39
CA LYS A 175 -22.59 6.14 -2.10
C LYS A 175 -23.06 4.76 -1.59
N ILE A 176 -22.15 3.81 -1.42
CA ILE A 176 -22.47 2.48 -0.87
C ILE A 176 -23.01 2.63 0.55
N TYR A 177 -22.37 3.44 1.39
CA TYR A 177 -22.81 3.71 2.76
C TYR A 177 -24.23 4.29 2.80
N ASN A 178 -24.48 5.34 2.00
CA ASN A 178 -25.81 5.96 1.93
C ASN A 178 -26.88 5.00 1.41
N THR A 179 -26.52 4.14 0.45
CA THR A 179 -27.44 3.14 -0.11
C THR A 179 -27.75 2.05 0.92
N ALA A 180 -26.75 1.61 1.69
CA ALA A 180 -26.94 0.65 2.77
C ALA A 180 -27.81 1.22 3.91
N MET A 181 -27.60 2.49 4.29
CA MET A 181 -28.43 3.16 5.30
C MET A 181 -29.87 3.38 4.83
N ALA A 182 -30.08 3.72 3.55
CA ALA A 182 -31.42 3.85 2.98
C ALA A 182 -32.16 2.51 2.85
N GLY A 183 -31.42 1.38 2.81
CA GLY A 183 -31.99 0.04 2.73
C GLY A 183 -32.31 -0.60 4.08
N LEU A 184 -31.86 -0.01 5.20
CA LEU A 184 -32.24 -0.47 6.53
C LEU A 184 -33.66 0.02 6.84
N PRO A 185 -34.59 -0.85 7.30
CA PRO A 185 -35.87 -0.41 7.83
C PRO A 185 -35.61 0.33 9.14
N ILE A 186 -35.57 1.66 9.07
CA ILE A 186 -35.58 2.55 10.24
C ILE A 186 -37.04 2.81 10.65
#